data_AF-A0A2V5Z2H4-F1
#
_entry.id   AF-A0A2V5Z2H4-F1
#
_cell.length_a   1.000
_cell.length_b   1.000
_cell.length_c   1.000
_cell.angle_alpha   90.00
_cell.angle_beta   90.00
_cell.angle_gamma   90.00
#
_symmetry.space_group_name_H-M   'P 1'
#
loop_
_entity.id
_entity.type
_entity.pdbx_description
1 polymer ?
#
loop_
_entity_poly.entity_id
_entity_poly.type
_entity_poly.pdbx_seq_one_letter_code
_entity_poly.pdbx_strand_id
1 'polypeptide(L)'
;REARSQAADIFKVATRTDTPTELGRLVEFMTSSRLDLAVAVMGIGKLGAISRVLLSRAGSVLIYASVGAVTDVEGQLSLEQLRALGFGP
;
A
#
# COMPACT_ATOMS: atom_id res chain seq x y z
N ARG A 1 12.29 11.92 -4.10
CA ARG A 1 13.18 12.60 -5.07
C ARG A 1 14.20 11.63 -5.63
N GLU A 2 14.87 10.83 -4.79
CA GLU A 2 15.78 9.74 -5.22
C GLU A 2 15.20 8.77 -6.26
N ALA A 3 13.97 8.27 -6.08
CA ALA A 3 13.40 7.36 -7.08
C ALA A 3 13.29 7.99 -8.49
N ARG A 4 13.04 9.30 -8.55
CA ARG A 4 13.00 10.04 -9.82
C ARG A 4 14.39 10.24 -10.42
N SER A 5 15.40 10.56 -9.59
CA SER A 5 16.77 10.73 -10.09
C SER A 5 17.37 9.43 -10.61
N GLN A 6 16.85 8.28 -10.16
CA GLN A 6 17.20 6.96 -10.67
C GLN A 6 16.32 6.49 -11.84
N ALA A 7 15.46 7.35 -12.39
CA ALA A 7 14.56 7.02 -13.49
C ALA A 7 13.68 5.77 -13.22
N ALA A 8 13.27 5.55 -11.96
CA ALA A 8 12.35 4.47 -11.64
C ALA A 8 10.98 4.71 -12.28
N ASP A 9 10.30 3.64 -12.71
CA ASP A 9 8.93 3.72 -13.23
C ASP A 9 7.89 3.82 -12.10
N ILE A 10 8.17 3.16 -10.98
CA ILE A 10 7.31 3.12 -9.79
C ILE A 10 8.14 3.34 -8.54
N PHE A 11 7.73 4.29 -7.70
CA PHE A 11 8.27 4.44 -6.35
C PHE A 11 7.47 3.61 -5.35
N LYS A 12 8.10 2.64 -4.68
CA LYS A 12 7.44 1.80 -3.69
C LYS A 12 7.79 2.24 -2.27
N VAL A 13 6.77 2.39 -1.42
CA VAL A 13 6.91 2.72 0.00
C VAL A 13 6.09 1.76 0.84
N ALA A 14 6.73 1.16 1.84
CA ALA A 14 6.07 0.38 2.88
C ALA A 14 6.50 0.89 4.26
N THR A 15 5.55 1.24 5.12
CA THR A 15 5.84 1.72 6.49
C THR A 15 4.99 0.98 7.52
N ARG A 16 5.43 0.99 8.78
CA ARG A 16 4.58 0.55 9.89
C ARG A 16 3.35 1.44 9.98
N THR A 17 2.19 0.81 10.17
CA THR A 17 0.91 1.46 10.45
C THR A 17 0.26 0.71 11.61
N ASP A 18 0.84 0.83 12.80
CA ASP A 18 0.33 0.21 14.01
C ASP A 18 -0.68 1.10 14.73
N THR A 19 -0.68 2.40 14.40
CA THR A 19 -1.57 3.41 14.96
C THR A 19 -2.34 4.18 13.86
N PRO A 20 -3.53 4.73 14.16
CA PRO A 20 -4.27 5.56 13.21
C PRO A 20 -3.47 6.78 12.73
N THR A 21 -2.63 7.38 13.57
CA THR A 21 -1.78 8.53 13.20
C THR A 21 -0.74 8.15 12.14
N GLU A 22 -0.11 6.97 12.26
CA GLU A 22 0.84 6.48 11.25
C GLU A 22 0.15 6.20 9.92
N LEU A 23 -1.03 5.57 9.96
CA LEU A 23 -1.85 5.37 8.77
C LEU A 23 -2.26 6.70 8.14
N GLY A 24 -2.70 7.66 8.94
CA GLY A 24 -3.12 8.99 8.48
C GLY A 24 -2.01 9.72 7.72
N ARG A 25 -0.77 9.70 8.23
CA ARG A 25 0.39 10.27 7.52
C ARG A 25 0.65 9.59 6.19
N LEU A 26 0.48 8.27 6.11
CA LEU A 26 0.71 7.52 4.88
C LEU A 26 -0.38 7.81 3.83
N VAL A 27 -1.63 7.98 4.26
CA VAL A 27 -2.73 8.44 3.40
C VAL A 27 -2.47 9.85 2.92
N GLU A 28 -2.10 10.78 3.82
CA GLU A 28 -1.74 12.14 3.47
C GLU A 28 -0.58 12.20 2.46
N PHE A 29 0.45 11.36 2.65
CA PHE A 29 1.54 11.23 1.69
C PHE A 29 1.02 10.84 0.29
N MET A 30 0.09 9.88 0.20
CA MET A 30 -0.47 9.47 -1.08
C MET A 30 -1.35 10.56 -1.71
N THR A 31 -2.19 11.23 -0.93
CA THR A 31 -3.19 12.18 -1.45
C THR A 31 -2.65 13.59 -1.71
N SER A 32 -1.66 14.03 -0.93
CA SER A 32 -1.13 15.40 -0.99
C SER A 32 0.03 15.54 -1.97
N SER A 33 0.61 14.43 -2.42
CA SER A 33 1.77 14.46 -3.29
C SER A 33 1.35 14.49 -4.76
N ARG A 34 1.53 15.65 -5.42
CA ARG A 34 1.62 15.71 -6.88
C ARG A 34 2.93 15.08 -7.30
N LEU A 35 2.90 13.77 -7.56
CA LEU A 35 4.08 13.03 -7.98
C LEU A 35 3.99 12.78 -9.47
N ASP A 36 4.97 13.28 -10.21
CA ASP A 36 5.18 12.94 -11.63
C ASP A 36 5.73 11.51 -11.80
N LEU A 37 5.41 10.62 -10.86
CA LEU A 37 5.89 9.26 -10.78
C LEU A 37 4.81 8.39 -10.14
N ALA A 38 4.52 7.23 -10.74
CA ALA A 38 3.60 6.26 -10.17
C ALA A 38 4.11 5.77 -8.80
N VAL A 39 3.21 5.65 -7.81
CA VAL A 39 3.59 5.25 -6.46
C VAL A 39 2.80 4.04 -5.99
N ALA A 40 3.52 3.05 -5.46
CA ALA A 40 2.97 1.90 -4.78
C ALA A 40 3.16 2.05 -3.26
N VAL A 41 2.10 2.40 -2.53
CA VAL A 41 2.15 2.68 -1.08
C VAL A 41 1.37 1.62 -0.31
N MET A 42 1.94 1.16 0.81
CA MET A 42 1.26 0.23 1.72
C MET A 42 1.72 0.40 3.16
N GLY A 43 0.83 0.09 4.11
CA GLY A 43 1.19 -0.15 5.49
C GLY A 43 1.48 -1.63 5.78
N ILE A 44 2.31 -1.88 6.78
CA ILE A 44 2.52 -3.17 7.43
C ILE A 44 2.22 -3.04 8.93
N GLY A 45 1.95 -4.16 9.60
CA GLY A 45 1.60 -4.16 11.03
C GLY A 45 0.09 -4.18 11.28
N LYS A 46 -0.33 -3.70 12.45
CA LYS A 46 -1.71 -3.90 12.97
C LYS A 46 -2.80 -3.37 12.04
N LEU A 47 -2.56 -2.22 11.38
CA LEU A 47 -3.49 -1.64 10.39
C LEU A 47 -3.03 -1.90 8.95
N GLY A 48 -2.07 -2.80 8.73
CA GLY A 48 -1.52 -3.10 7.41
C GLY A 48 -2.61 -3.56 6.43
N ALA A 49 -3.55 -4.39 6.87
CA ALA A 49 -4.63 -4.88 6.03
C ALA A 49 -5.53 -3.74 5.49
N ILE A 50 -6.04 -2.90 6.39
CA ILE A 50 -6.91 -1.77 6.00
C ILE A 50 -6.13 -0.71 5.20
N SER A 51 -4.84 -0.50 5.52
CA SER A 51 -3.99 0.45 4.79
C SER A 51 -3.90 0.10 3.31
N ARG A 52 -3.76 -1.19 2.96
CA ARG A 52 -3.66 -1.65 1.57
C ARG A 52 -4.90 -1.31 0.76
N VAL A 53 -6.06 -1.52 1.38
CA VAL A 53 -7.36 -1.20 0.77
C VAL A 53 -7.48 0.31 0.56
N LEU A 54 -7.29 1.09 1.62
CA LEU A 54 -7.46 2.55 1.57
C LEU A 54 -6.49 3.20 0.58
N LEU A 55 -5.21 2.83 0.61
CA LEU A 55 -4.19 3.41 -0.25
C LEU A 55 -4.37 3.03 -1.71
N SER A 56 -4.83 1.80 -2.00
CA SER A 56 -5.19 1.42 -3.37
C SER A 56 -6.35 2.26 -3.90
N ARG A 57 -7.36 2.55 -3.07
CA ARG A 57 -8.44 3.47 -3.46
C ARG A 57 -8.00 4.92 -3.56
N ALA A 58 -6.95 5.31 -2.83
CA ALA A 58 -6.35 6.64 -2.89
C ALA A 58 -5.34 6.82 -4.06
N GLY A 59 -5.16 5.80 -4.91
CA GLY A 59 -4.33 5.91 -6.12
C GLY A 59 -2.98 5.17 -6.07
N SER A 60 -2.72 4.35 -5.04
CA SER A 60 -1.57 3.44 -5.08
C SER A 60 -1.68 2.49 -6.29
N VAL A 61 -0.66 2.49 -7.15
CA VAL A 61 -0.70 1.78 -8.43
C VAL A 61 -0.55 0.26 -8.32
N LEU A 62 -0.10 -0.22 -7.16
CA LEU A 62 0.01 -1.65 -6.87
C LEU A 62 -0.55 -1.97 -5.49
N ILE A 63 -1.17 -3.15 -5.40
CA ILE A 63 -1.62 -3.80 -4.17
C ILE A 63 -1.07 -5.22 -4.14
N TYR A 64 -0.62 -5.67 -2.97
CA TYR A 64 0.08 -6.94 -2.80
C TYR A 64 -0.72 -7.82 -1.85
N ALA A 65 -0.93 -9.07 -2.25
CA ALA A 65 -1.65 -10.09 -1.50
C ALA A 65 -0.86 -11.40 -1.47
N SER A 66 -1.12 -12.25 -0.49
CA SER A 66 -0.54 -13.60 -0.42
C SER A 66 -1.40 -14.59 -1.20
N VAL A 67 -0.75 -15.51 -1.92
CA VAL A 67 -1.44 -16.69 -2.51
C VAL A 67 -1.49 -17.84 -1.49
N GLY A 68 -0.54 -17.88 -0.56
CA GLY A 68 -0.52 -18.86 0.53
C GLY A 68 -1.43 -18.48 1.70
N ALA A 69 -1.81 -19.50 2.47
CA ALA A 69 -2.62 -19.37 3.69
C ALA A 69 -1.87 -18.68 4.84
N VAL A 70 -0.54 -18.68 4.81
CA VAL A 70 0.34 -18.04 5.80
C VAL A 70 1.22 -17.02 5.08
N THR A 71 1.44 -15.88 5.73
CA THR A 71 2.38 -14.86 5.28
C THR A 71 3.19 -14.33 6.46
N ASP A 72 4.49 -14.10 6.22
CA ASP A 72 5.40 -13.48 7.18
C ASP A 72 5.28 -11.95 7.21
N VAL A 73 4.44 -11.37 6.34
CA VAL A 73 4.22 -9.92 6.27
C VAL A 73 2.97 -9.54 7.06
N GLU A 74 3.18 -8.92 8.22
CA GLU A 74 2.10 -8.45 9.07
C GLU A 74 1.12 -7.53 8.32
N GLY A 75 -0.16 -7.88 8.37
CA GLY A 75 -1.23 -7.16 7.70
C GLY A 75 -1.32 -7.39 6.19
N GLN A 76 -0.62 -8.38 5.63
CA GLN A 76 -0.86 -8.81 4.25
C GLN A 76 -2.14 -9.63 4.14
N LEU A 77 -3.00 -9.24 3.21
CA LEU A 77 -4.26 -9.93 2.89
C LEU A 77 -3.98 -11.11 1.97
N SER A 78 -4.78 -12.17 2.06
CA SER A 78 -4.81 -13.22 1.03
C SER A 78 -5.43 -12.68 -0.26
N LEU A 79 -5.15 -13.36 -1.38
CA LEU A 79 -5.74 -13.02 -2.67
C LEU A 79 -7.26 -13.12 -2.63
N GLU A 80 -7.81 -14.11 -1.94
CA GLU A 80 -9.25 -14.31 -1.76
C GLU A 80 -9.87 -13.16 -0.94
N GLN A 81 -9.23 -12.76 0.16
CA GLN A 81 -9.68 -11.61 0.96
C GLN A 81 -9.68 -10.33 0.12
N LEU A 82 -8.65 -10.14 -0.71
CA LEU A 82 -8.54 -8.97 -1.57
C LEU A 82 -9.63 -8.95 -2.66
N ARG A 83 -9.91 -10.11 -3.28
CA ARG A 83 -11.02 -10.25 -4.24
C ARG A 83 -12.38 -9.98 -3.61
N ALA A 84 -12.61 -10.47 -2.38
CA ALA A 84 -13.85 -10.20 -1.64
C ALA A 84 -14.06 -8.70 -1.36
N LEU A 85 -12.99 -7.90 -1.38
CA LEU A 85 -13.03 -6.44 -1.24
C LEU A 85 -13.15 -5.71 -2.60
N GLY A 86 -13.33 -6.44 -3.70
CA GLY A 86 -13.57 -5.90 -5.03
C GLY A 86 -12.30 -5.50 -5.80
N PHE A 87 -11.16 -6.13 -5.52
CA PHE A 87 -9.94 -5.95 -6.29
C PHE A 87 -9.67 -7.14 -7.21
N GLY A 88 -9.37 -6.87 -8.48
CA GLY A 88 -9.18 -7.89 -9.52
C GLY A 88 -10.50 -8.36 -10.15
N PRO A 89 -10.44 -9.11 -11.26
CA PRO A 89 -11.59 -9.79 -11.86
C PRO A 89 -12.08 -10.97 -11.02
#